data_AF-A0A161W1G4-F1
#
_entry.id   AF-A0A161W1G4-F1
#
_cell.length_a   1.000
_cell.length_b   1.000
_cell.length_c   1.000
_cell.angle_alpha   90.00
_cell.angle_beta   90.00
_cell.angle_gamma   90.00
#
_symmetry.space_group_name_H-M   'P 1'
#
loop_
_entity.id
_entity.type
_entity.pdbx_description
1 polymer ?
#
loop_
_entity_poly.entity_id
_entity_poly.type
_entity_poly.pdbx_seq_one_letter_code
_entity_poly.pdbx_strand_id
1 'polypeptide(L)'
;MYLLSLERMGISSYQKDVHGAVRFINSNLYEKRKIFQTTEDVKLVTKMFPEGHIYPSGTYIFEDYNYEAHEYFTDVTSNSELLDQKNKFRPLGSIEGIGFYSGLNSAEFCEKPYKNLLDSMGFRYIELNDADIRNGKLQGIKLLIVPGGPDAGESYYAGLGEKGFLEIRNFIESGGSYLGSCAGSYLPLTSEEETTESRIWLNIVDADENDGLDYWRTGAGLVRISVKDKEPVAYGICYGRKTTMDVMYWEGPIFKANSSSIEVIAYYDEFVASGSEKPGWDVSSNSVAVDMMNWCNPLNKERFNYYMKDRPAAIKTTYGKGKLILFSFHPEFGYIYNPYEQDIIHLFISNSIYELMA
;
A
#
# COMPACT_ATOMS: atom_id res chain seq x y z
N MET A 1 -24.66 14.79 7.99
CA MET A 1 -23.52 13.94 7.62
C MET A 1 -22.56 14.77 6.78
N TYR A 2 -21.29 14.43 6.84
CA TYR A 2 -20.23 15.17 6.16
C TYR A 2 -19.47 14.24 5.22
N LEU A 3 -19.03 14.80 4.09
CA LEU A 3 -18.21 14.07 3.12
C LEU A 3 -16.80 14.63 3.07
N LEU A 4 -15.82 13.74 3.05
CA LEU A 4 -14.42 14.06 2.81
C LEU A 4 -13.99 13.28 1.58
N SER A 5 -13.81 14.00 0.47
CA SER A 5 -13.31 13.46 -0.79
C SER A 5 -11.85 13.84 -0.94
N LEU A 6 -10.97 12.87 -1.19
CA LEU A 6 -9.55 13.08 -1.48
C LEU A 6 -9.30 13.26 -2.98
N GLU A 7 -10.35 13.48 -3.77
CA GLU A 7 -10.24 13.61 -5.21
C GLU A 7 -9.41 14.83 -5.63
N ARG A 8 -8.64 14.65 -6.71
CA ARG A 8 -7.91 15.73 -7.36
C ARG A 8 -8.64 16.15 -8.63
N MET A 9 -9.49 17.18 -8.53
CA MET A 9 -10.15 17.78 -9.70
C MET A 9 -9.28 18.88 -10.32
N GLY A 10 -8.49 18.52 -11.34
CA GLY A 10 -7.69 19.49 -12.10
C GLY A 10 -6.53 20.09 -11.29
N ILE A 11 -6.27 21.40 -11.48
CA ILE A 11 -5.13 22.11 -10.86
C ILE A 11 -5.38 22.43 -9.38
N SER A 12 -6.64 22.42 -8.93
CA SER A 12 -7.03 22.69 -7.55
C SER A 12 -7.60 21.44 -6.88
N SER A 13 -6.85 20.86 -5.94
CA SER A 13 -7.43 19.87 -5.02
C SER A 13 -8.22 20.59 -3.92
N TYR A 14 -9.40 20.08 -3.58
CA TYR A 14 -10.14 20.52 -2.40
C TYR A 14 -9.37 20.11 -1.12
N GLN A 15 -8.76 18.92 -1.13
CA GLN A 15 -7.90 18.43 -0.06
C GLN A 15 -6.43 18.62 -0.42
N LYS A 16 -5.84 19.70 0.09
CA LYS A 16 -4.42 20.02 -0.13
C LYS A 16 -3.48 19.26 0.79
N ASP A 17 -3.98 18.64 1.85
CA ASP A 17 -3.21 17.86 2.82
C ASP A 17 -3.83 16.46 2.93
N VAL A 18 -3.31 15.53 2.13
CA VAL A 18 -3.80 14.14 2.10
C VAL A 18 -3.48 13.46 3.43
N HIS A 19 -2.29 13.70 3.99
CA HIS A 19 -1.86 13.09 5.24
C HIS A 19 -2.68 13.60 6.42
N GLY A 20 -2.91 14.91 6.51
CA GLY A 20 -3.77 15.53 7.52
C GLY A 20 -5.21 15.01 7.45
N ALA A 21 -5.77 14.85 6.25
CA ALA A 21 -7.10 14.28 6.07
C ALA A 21 -7.18 12.80 6.54
N VAL A 22 -6.17 11.97 6.22
CA VAL A 22 -6.11 10.58 6.71
C VAL A 22 -5.87 10.52 8.22
N ARG A 23 -5.01 11.39 8.77
CA ARG A 23 -4.79 11.54 10.22
C ARG A 23 -6.07 11.90 10.95
N PHE A 24 -6.85 12.77 10.35
CA PHE A 24 -8.16 13.16 10.83
C PHE A 24 -9.15 11.98 10.79
N ILE A 25 -9.20 11.19 9.71
CA ILE A 25 -9.99 9.95 9.66
C ILE A 25 -9.58 9.00 10.79
N ASN A 26 -8.28 8.77 10.95
CA ASN A 26 -7.72 7.86 11.94
C ASN A 26 -8.01 8.30 13.39
N SER A 27 -7.92 9.60 13.70
CA SER A 27 -8.28 10.11 15.04
C SER A 27 -9.74 9.80 15.39
N ASN A 28 -10.65 9.96 14.43
CA ASN A 28 -12.06 9.62 14.61
C ASN A 28 -12.30 8.11 14.74
N LEU A 29 -11.54 7.26 14.04
CA LEU A 29 -11.58 5.80 14.23
C LEU A 29 -11.13 5.38 15.63
N TYR A 30 -10.09 6.03 16.19
CA TYR A 30 -9.67 5.78 17.58
C TYR A 30 -10.73 6.23 18.60
N GLU A 31 -11.53 7.23 18.28
CA GLU A 31 -12.71 7.64 19.07
C GLU A 31 -13.94 6.73 18.83
N LYS A 32 -13.79 5.66 18.03
CA LYS A 32 -14.86 4.70 17.69
C LYS A 32 -16.05 5.35 16.99
N ARG A 33 -15.82 6.45 16.26
CA ARG A 33 -16.84 7.09 15.43
C ARG A 33 -17.11 6.25 14.18
N LYS A 34 -18.33 6.35 13.68
CA LYS A 34 -18.76 5.62 12.49
C LYS A 34 -18.33 6.38 11.24
N ILE A 35 -17.36 5.80 10.54
CA ILE A 35 -16.86 6.29 9.26
C ILE A 35 -17.12 5.23 8.22
N PHE A 36 -17.56 5.66 7.05
CA PHE A 36 -17.74 4.80 5.90
C PHE A 36 -16.88 5.30 4.75
N GLN A 37 -16.52 4.40 3.85
CA GLN A 37 -15.86 4.72 2.59
C GLN A 37 -16.74 4.25 1.44
N THR A 38 -16.89 5.06 0.39
CA THR A 38 -17.64 4.67 -0.80
C THR A 38 -16.85 3.64 -1.60
N THR A 39 -17.54 2.60 -2.08
CA THR A 39 -16.98 1.51 -2.91
C THR A 39 -17.24 1.73 -4.40
N GLU A 40 -18.14 2.66 -4.71
CA GLU A 40 -18.51 3.08 -6.06
C GLU A 40 -18.73 4.59 -6.06
N ASP A 41 -18.85 5.16 -7.26
CA ASP A 41 -19.25 6.55 -7.43
C ASP A 41 -20.64 6.81 -6.84
N VAL A 42 -20.77 7.94 -6.15
CA VAL A 42 -22.01 8.39 -5.50
C VAL A 42 -22.39 9.76 -6.02
N LYS A 43 -23.68 9.96 -6.31
CA LYS A 43 -24.19 11.29 -6.66
C LYS A 43 -24.82 11.93 -5.43
N LEU A 44 -24.34 13.08 -5.00
CA LEU A 44 -24.80 13.76 -3.78
C LEU A 44 -25.01 15.26 -4.04
N VAL A 45 -26.08 15.83 -3.46
CA VAL A 45 -26.29 17.28 -3.42
C VAL A 45 -25.60 17.91 -2.22
N THR A 46 -24.77 18.90 -2.48
CA THR A 46 -23.97 19.61 -1.46
C THR A 46 -24.18 21.11 -1.54
N LYS A 47 -23.68 21.85 -0.53
CA LYS A 47 -23.72 23.32 -0.57
C LYS A 47 -22.96 23.89 -1.78
N MET A 48 -21.87 23.24 -2.17
CA MET A 48 -21.06 23.64 -3.32
C MET A 48 -21.73 23.29 -4.65
N PHE A 49 -22.41 22.14 -4.70
CA PHE A 49 -23.09 21.61 -5.89
C PHE A 49 -24.57 21.34 -5.59
N PRO A 50 -25.42 22.39 -5.54
CA PRO A 50 -26.86 22.25 -5.30
C PRO A 50 -27.61 21.48 -6.39
N GLU A 51 -27.01 21.32 -7.58
CA GLU A 51 -27.49 20.49 -8.69
C GLU A 51 -27.11 19.00 -8.58
N GLY A 52 -26.26 18.67 -7.60
CA GLY A 52 -25.71 17.34 -7.37
C GLY A 52 -24.40 17.09 -8.12
N HIS A 53 -23.45 16.46 -7.43
CA HIS A 53 -22.11 16.14 -7.94
C HIS A 53 -21.81 14.65 -7.80
N ILE A 54 -20.96 14.11 -8.70
CA ILE A 54 -20.50 12.73 -8.63
C ILE A 54 -19.18 12.71 -7.89
N TYR A 55 -19.17 12.07 -6.71
CA TYR A 55 -17.97 11.83 -5.93
C TYR A 55 -17.48 10.40 -6.18
N PRO A 56 -16.17 10.18 -6.38
CA PRO A 56 -15.64 8.87 -6.73
C PRO A 56 -15.67 7.88 -5.57
N SER A 57 -15.46 6.60 -5.88
CA SER A 57 -15.11 5.58 -4.89
C SER A 57 -13.89 6.01 -4.06
N GLY A 58 -13.93 5.76 -2.76
CA GLY A 58 -12.92 6.23 -1.80
C GLY A 58 -13.29 7.48 -1.02
N THR A 59 -14.45 8.09 -1.32
CA THR A 59 -14.98 9.21 -0.54
C THR A 59 -15.39 8.74 0.85
N TYR A 60 -15.00 9.48 1.88
CA TYR A 60 -15.32 9.16 3.27
C TYR A 60 -16.60 9.86 3.72
N ILE A 61 -17.47 9.13 4.42
CA ILE A 61 -18.75 9.61 4.96
C ILE A 61 -18.76 9.49 6.48
N PHE A 62 -19.12 10.57 7.16
CA PHE A 62 -19.18 10.65 8.62
C PHE A 62 -20.64 10.79 9.10
N GLU A 63 -21.08 9.83 9.92
CA GLU A 63 -22.35 9.91 10.67
C GLU A 63 -22.10 10.77 11.94
N ASP A 64 -22.54 12.03 11.91
CA ASP A 64 -22.39 13.07 12.95
C ASP A 64 -20.95 13.55 13.25
N TYR A 65 -20.69 14.81 12.88
CA TYR A 65 -19.41 15.47 13.11
C TYR A 65 -19.58 16.86 13.74
N ASN A 66 -18.59 17.29 14.52
CA ASN A 66 -18.60 18.54 15.31
C ASN A 66 -17.88 19.69 14.55
N TYR A 67 -18.04 20.94 14.97
CA TYR A 67 -17.72 22.14 14.17
C TYR A 67 -16.23 22.37 13.79
N GLU A 68 -15.26 21.65 14.37
CA GLU A 68 -13.82 22.00 14.29
C GLU A 68 -13.09 21.62 12.99
N ALA A 69 -13.64 20.72 12.15
CA ALA A 69 -12.95 20.24 10.94
C ALA A 69 -13.58 20.71 9.62
N HIS A 70 -14.28 21.85 9.63
CA HIS A 70 -14.91 22.41 8.43
C HIS A 70 -13.95 22.58 7.24
N GLU A 71 -12.63 22.66 7.45
CA GLU A 71 -11.65 22.74 6.37
C GLU A 71 -11.57 21.48 5.50
N TYR A 72 -11.84 20.29 6.06
CA TYR A 72 -11.75 19.02 5.32
C TYR A 72 -13.09 18.57 4.73
N PHE A 73 -14.20 19.23 5.05
CA PHE A 73 -15.52 18.67 4.77
C PHE A 73 -16.31 19.47 3.74
N THR A 74 -17.14 18.75 3.01
CA THR A 74 -18.28 19.33 2.28
C THR A 74 -19.58 18.84 2.93
N ASP A 75 -20.50 19.78 3.18
CA ASP A 75 -21.80 19.49 3.77
C ASP A 75 -22.73 18.82 2.75
N VAL A 76 -23.29 17.66 3.12
CA VAL A 76 -24.38 17.02 2.38
C VAL A 76 -25.69 17.69 2.77
N THR A 77 -26.41 18.22 1.78
CA THR A 77 -27.64 19.00 2.02
C THR A 77 -28.91 18.16 2.10
N SER A 78 -28.88 16.93 1.60
CA SER A 78 -30.00 15.98 1.59
C SER A 78 -29.59 14.62 2.14
N ASN A 79 -30.06 14.28 3.35
CA ASN A 79 -29.76 12.98 3.96
C ASN A 79 -30.47 11.79 3.25
N SER A 80 -31.58 12.02 2.53
CA SER A 80 -32.31 10.95 1.83
C SER A 80 -31.52 10.37 0.66
N GLU A 81 -30.85 11.22 -0.14
CA GLU A 81 -30.04 10.78 -1.29
C GLU A 81 -28.86 9.88 -0.87
N LEU A 82 -28.34 10.13 0.34
CA LEU A 82 -27.27 9.35 0.92
C LEU A 82 -27.78 8.02 1.48
N LEU A 83 -28.96 8.01 2.10
CA LEU A 83 -29.63 6.77 2.55
C LEU A 83 -29.93 5.82 1.39
N ASP A 84 -30.35 6.36 0.25
CA ASP A 84 -30.67 5.60 -0.96
C ASP A 84 -29.45 4.91 -1.58
N GLN A 85 -28.24 5.34 -1.23
CA GLN A 85 -26.98 4.81 -1.77
C GLN A 85 -26.13 4.10 -0.72
N LYS A 86 -26.69 3.79 0.46
CA LYS A 86 -25.96 3.11 1.57
C LYS A 86 -25.34 1.76 1.18
N ASN A 87 -25.90 1.07 0.19
CA ASN A 87 -25.36 -0.18 -0.34
C ASN A 87 -23.98 -0.02 -1.01
N LYS A 88 -23.57 1.21 -1.33
CA LYS A 88 -22.25 1.53 -1.87
C LYS A 88 -21.22 1.85 -0.79
N PHE A 89 -21.57 1.79 0.49
CA PHE A 89 -20.70 2.22 1.57
C PHE A 89 -20.17 0.99 2.32
N ARG A 90 -18.86 0.97 2.56
CA ARG A 90 -18.25 0.03 3.49
C ARG A 90 -17.91 0.74 4.81
N PRO A 91 -18.22 0.15 5.97
CA PRO A 91 -17.75 0.70 7.24
C PRO A 91 -16.23 0.53 7.35
N LEU A 92 -15.56 1.50 7.95
CA LEU A 92 -14.17 1.34 8.35
C LEU A 92 -14.10 0.72 9.74
N GLY A 93 -13.24 -0.31 9.86
CA GLY A 93 -13.03 -1.06 11.10
C GLY A 93 -12.11 -0.35 12.09
N SER A 94 -11.81 -1.05 13.19
CA SER A 94 -10.80 -0.63 14.16
C SER A 94 -9.40 -0.75 13.54
N ILE A 95 -8.60 0.30 13.65
CA ILE A 95 -7.20 0.35 13.22
C ILE A 95 -6.21 0.13 14.38
N GLU A 96 -6.66 -0.54 15.45
CA GLU A 96 -5.83 -0.88 16.61
C GLU A 96 -5.19 -2.26 16.46
N GLY A 97 -3.92 -2.39 16.87
CA GLY A 97 -3.16 -3.63 16.81
C GLY A 97 -2.26 -3.75 15.58
N ILE A 98 -1.63 -2.64 15.16
CA ILE A 98 -0.64 -2.64 14.08
C ILE A 98 0.74 -2.91 14.70
N GLY A 99 1.45 -3.90 14.17
CA GLY A 99 2.87 -4.13 14.42
C GLY A 99 3.68 -3.73 13.18
N PHE A 100 4.79 -3.02 13.38
CA PHE A 100 5.73 -2.67 12.33
C PHE A 100 7.04 -3.43 12.57
N TYR A 101 7.50 -4.21 11.59
CA TYR A 101 8.72 -4.97 11.73
C TYR A 101 9.97 -4.10 11.53
N SER A 102 10.79 -4.03 12.57
CA SER A 102 12.07 -3.28 12.63
C SER A 102 13.22 -4.21 13.05
N GLY A 103 13.49 -5.24 12.25
CA GLY A 103 14.54 -6.23 12.52
C GLY A 103 15.81 -6.03 11.68
N LEU A 104 16.75 -6.98 11.80
CA LEU A 104 18.11 -6.90 11.24
C LEU A 104 18.17 -6.53 9.76
N ASN A 105 17.21 -6.97 8.95
CA ASN A 105 17.22 -6.81 7.49
C ASN A 105 16.08 -5.94 6.94
N SER A 106 15.51 -5.11 7.79
CA SER A 106 14.76 -3.95 7.32
C SER A 106 15.73 -2.80 7.03
N ALA A 107 15.69 -2.23 5.83
CA ALA A 107 16.63 -1.19 5.45
C ALA A 107 16.17 0.18 5.94
N GLU A 108 17.04 0.97 6.59
CA GLU A 108 16.67 2.29 7.13
C GLU A 108 16.06 3.21 6.04
N PHE A 109 16.57 3.12 4.80
CA PHE A 109 16.05 3.93 3.68
C PHE A 109 14.63 3.54 3.24
N CYS A 110 14.18 2.32 3.55
CA CYS A 110 12.79 1.87 3.36
C CYS A 110 11.95 2.12 4.60
N GLU A 111 12.46 1.77 5.79
CA GLU A 111 11.73 1.90 7.04
C GLU A 111 11.36 3.35 7.35
N LYS A 112 12.30 4.27 7.21
CA LYS A 112 12.13 5.65 7.68
C LYS A 112 11.04 6.39 6.89
N PRO A 113 10.99 6.36 5.54
CA PRO A 113 9.85 6.89 4.80
C PRO A 113 8.53 6.23 5.20
N TYR A 114 8.52 4.90 5.38
CA TYR A 114 7.32 4.17 5.78
C TYR A 114 6.80 4.60 7.16
N LYS A 115 7.67 4.68 8.18
CA LYS A 115 7.32 5.14 9.53
C LYS A 115 6.87 6.60 9.52
N ASN A 116 7.60 7.47 8.82
CA ASN A 116 7.21 8.87 8.66
C ASN A 116 5.81 9.00 8.05
N LEU A 117 5.48 8.13 7.08
CA LEU A 117 4.17 8.09 6.47
C LEU A 117 3.08 7.62 7.45
N LEU A 118 3.33 6.54 8.19
CA LEU A 118 2.38 6.07 9.21
C LEU A 118 2.13 7.15 10.26
N ASP A 119 3.18 7.81 10.74
CA ASP A 119 3.10 8.89 11.72
C ASP A 119 2.36 10.12 11.17
N SER A 120 2.65 10.54 9.94
CA SER A 120 2.00 11.68 9.29
C SER A 120 0.52 11.42 9.00
N MET A 121 0.13 10.17 8.77
CA MET A 121 -1.25 9.73 8.64
C MET A 121 -1.88 9.34 9.98
N GLY A 122 -1.18 9.46 11.10
CA GLY A 122 -1.72 9.21 12.44
C GLY A 122 -2.01 7.75 12.77
N PHE A 123 -1.39 6.79 12.09
CA PHE A 123 -1.46 5.38 12.48
C PHE A 123 -0.62 5.12 13.72
N ARG A 124 -1.20 4.42 14.71
CA ARG A 124 -0.51 3.94 15.90
C ARG A 124 -0.03 2.50 15.68
N TYR A 125 1.25 2.25 15.87
CA TYR A 125 1.86 0.93 15.75
C TYR A 125 2.85 0.67 16.89
N ILE A 126 3.16 -0.60 17.10
CA ILE A 126 4.30 -1.01 17.92
C ILE A 126 5.42 -1.51 17.00
N GLU A 127 6.66 -1.10 17.28
CA GLU A 127 7.82 -1.65 16.59
C GLU A 127 8.16 -3.03 17.15
N LEU A 128 8.47 -3.96 16.26
CA LEU A 128 8.77 -5.35 16.57
C LEU A 128 10.10 -5.72 15.92
N ASN A 129 11.12 -5.96 16.73
CA ASN A 129 12.39 -6.50 16.23
C ASN A 129 12.34 -8.04 16.15
N ASP A 130 13.45 -8.64 15.71
CA ASP A 130 13.59 -10.09 15.60
C ASP A 130 13.30 -10.84 16.92
N ALA A 131 13.82 -10.33 18.03
CA ALA A 131 13.63 -10.95 19.34
C ALA A 131 12.17 -10.86 19.81
N ASP A 132 11.48 -9.77 19.49
CA ASP A 132 10.07 -9.58 19.81
C ASP A 132 9.20 -10.62 19.10
N ILE A 133 9.37 -10.76 17.79
CA ILE A 133 8.64 -11.78 17.00
C ILE A 133 9.01 -13.18 17.49
N ARG A 134 10.30 -13.48 17.64
CA ARG A 134 10.74 -14.79 18.15
C ARG A 134 10.22 -15.12 19.55
N ASN A 135 9.82 -14.12 20.35
CA ASN A 135 9.25 -14.33 21.68
C ASN A 135 7.72 -14.25 21.72
N GLY A 136 7.05 -14.28 20.57
CA GLY A 136 5.60 -14.37 20.47
C GLY A 136 4.87 -13.04 20.67
N LYS A 137 5.54 -11.90 20.49
CA LYS A 137 4.89 -10.57 20.60
C LYS A 137 3.93 -10.24 19.46
N LEU A 138 3.72 -11.15 18.51
CA LEU A 138 2.60 -11.06 17.56
C LEU A 138 1.25 -11.34 18.24
N GLN A 139 1.24 -11.86 19.46
CA GLN A 139 0.01 -12.01 20.24
C GLN A 139 -0.67 -10.65 20.46
N GLY A 140 -1.92 -10.50 19.97
CA GLY A 140 -2.70 -9.26 20.09
C GLY A 140 -2.45 -8.25 18.97
N ILE A 141 -1.47 -8.51 18.09
CA ILE A 141 -1.36 -7.82 16.80
C ILE A 141 -2.46 -8.34 15.88
N LYS A 142 -2.97 -7.47 15.01
CA LYS A 142 -3.94 -7.78 13.95
C LYS A 142 -3.33 -7.61 12.56
N LEU A 143 -2.41 -6.67 12.41
CA LEU A 143 -1.70 -6.41 11.16
C LEU A 143 -0.21 -6.31 11.42
N LEU A 144 0.58 -7.13 10.73
CA LEU A 144 2.03 -7.00 10.65
C LEU A 144 2.40 -6.28 9.34
N ILE A 145 3.07 -5.13 9.45
CA ILE A 145 3.65 -4.40 8.32
C ILE A 145 5.14 -4.75 8.26
N VAL A 146 5.60 -5.19 7.08
CA VAL A 146 7.00 -5.52 6.82
C VAL A 146 7.52 -4.64 5.68
N PRO A 147 8.44 -3.70 5.97
CA PRO A 147 8.97 -2.76 4.97
C PRO A 147 9.98 -3.44 4.04
N GLY A 148 10.52 -2.66 3.09
CA GLY A 148 11.66 -3.09 2.28
C GLY A 148 12.95 -3.29 3.08
N GLY A 149 13.93 -3.91 2.41
CA GLY A 149 15.16 -4.42 2.98
C GLY A 149 16.29 -4.33 1.95
N PRO A 150 17.55 -4.55 2.37
CA PRO A 150 18.69 -4.45 1.46
C PRO A 150 18.77 -5.63 0.49
N ASP A 151 18.13 -6.75 0.84
CA ASP A 151 18.13 -8.03 0.14
C ASP A 151 16.71 -8.61 0.14
N ALA A 152 16.49 -9.78 -0.45
CA ALA A 152 15.18 -10.40 -0.54
C ALA A 152 14.76 -11.16 0.74
N GLY A 153 13.73 -12.00 0.63
CA GLY A 153 13.01 -12.63 1.74
C GLY A 153 13.88 -13.44 2.70
N GLU A 154 14.94 -14.07 2.19
CA GLU A 154 15.89 -14.87 2.96
C GLU A 154 16.70 -14.05 3.96
N SER A 155 16.92 -12.76 3.68
CA SER A 155 17.67 -11.90 4.59
C SER A 155 16.99 -11.82 5.96
N TYR A 156 15.66 -11.73 6.00
CA TYR A 156 14.90 -11.74 7.25
C TYR A 156 15.12 -13.00 8.10
N TYR A 157 15.47 -14.13 7.48
CA TYR A 157 15.79 -15.37 8.21
C TYR A 157 17.03 -15.21 9.10
N ALA A 158 18.00 -14.36 8.73
CA ALA A 158 19.20 -14.13 9.53
C ALA A 158 18.89 -13.59 10.94
N GLY A 159 17.85 -12.75 11.07
CA GLY A 159 17.35 -12.25 12.35
C GLY A 159 16.30 -13.16 12.98
N LEU A 160 15.28 -13.53 12.20
CA LEU A 160 14.11 -14.24 12.70
C LEU A 160 14.36 -15.73 12.97
N GLY A 161 15.15 -16.40 12.13
CA GLY A 161 15.33 -17.85 12.08
C GLY A 161 14.01 -18.64 12.04
N GLU A 162 14.11 -19.96 12.20
CA GLU A 162 12.93 -20.85 12.14
C GLU A 162 11.83 -20.46 13.13
N LYS A 163 12.21 -20.03 14.35
CA LYS A 163 11.23 -19.66 15.39
C LYS A 163 10.42 -18.43 15.00
N GLY A 164 11.07 -17.38 14.48
CA GLY A 164 10.38 -16.17 14.06
C GLY A 164 9.50 -16.41 12.83
N PHE A 165 9.98 -17.23 11.90
CA PHE A 165 9.21 -17.64 10.72
C PHE A 165 7.97 -18.42 11.11
N LEU A 166 8.11 -19.42 11.99
CA LEU A 166 6.97 -20.19 12.51
C LEU A 166 5.96 -19.28 13.23
N GLU A 167 6.42 -18.29 13.99
CA GLU A 167 5.54 -17.33 14.65
C GLU A 167 4.74 -16.50 13.63
N ILE A 168 5.39 -16.00 12.57
CA ILE A 168 4.71 -15.24 11.51
C ILE A 168 3.72 -16.13 10.75
N ARG A 169 4.10 -17.38 10.40
CA ARG A 169 3.20 -18.34 9.74
C ARG A 169 1.96 -18.59 10.60
N ASN A 170 2.14 -18.89 11.88
CA ASN A 170 1.04 -19.14 12.82
C ASN A 170 0.15 -17.89 13.01
N PHE A 171 0.76 -16.71 13.12
CA PHE A 171 0.05 -15.44 13.21
C PHE A 171 -0.88 -15.25 12.02
N ILE A 172 -0.38 -15.41 10.79
CA ILE A 172 -1.19 -15.24 9.57
C ILE A 172 -2.25 -16.35 9.48
N GLU A 173 -1.85 -17.62 9.65
CA GLU A 173 -2.77 -18.76 9.56
C GLU A 173 -3.96 -18.64 10.52
N SER A 174 -3.72 -18.11 11.72
CA SER A 174 -4.75 -17.92 12.76
C SER A 174 -5.67 -16.71 12.53
N GLY A 175 -5.39 -15.85 11.55
CA GLY A 175 -6.22 -14.71 11.17
C GLY A 175 -5.53 -13.35 11.20
N GLY A 176 -4.23 -13.30 11.49
CA GLY A 176 -3.42 -12.09 11.36
C GLY A 176 -3.28 -11.64 9.91
N SER A 177 -3.28 -10.33 9.70
CA SER A 177 -3.08 -9.72 8.38
C SER A 177 -1.62 -9.32 8.17
N TYR A 178 -1.19 -9.28 6.91
CA TYR A 178 0.17 -8.94 6.50
C TYR A 178 0.18 -7.87 5.39
N LEU A 179 1.04 -6.86 5.54
CA LEU A 179 1.30 -5.86 4.51
C LEU A 179 2.80 -5.82 4.22
N GLY A 180 3.18 -6.19 3.00
CA GLY A 180 4.57 -6.22 2.54
C GLY A 180 4.85 -5.18 1.46
N SER A 181 6.07 -4.64 1.44
CA SER A 181 6.60 -3.84 0.32
C SER A 181 8.03 -4.27 0.01
N CYS A 182 8.39 -4.39 -1.27
CA CYS A 182 9.72 -4.80 -1.72
C CYS A 182 10.21 -6.10 -1.03
N ALA A 183 11.29 -6.08 -0.25
CA ALA A 183 11.80 -7.20 0.56
C ALA A 183 10.72 -7.84 1.45
N GLY A 184 9.88 -7.03 2.10
CA GLY A 184 8.73 -7.52 2.86
C GLY A 184 7.71 -8.25 2.00
N SER A 185 7.64 -7.97 0.69
CA SER A 185 6.79 -8.73 -0.23
C SER A 185 7.40 -10.04 -0.71
N TYR A 186 8.72 -10.21 -0.62
CA TYR A 186 9.39 -11.49 -0.92
C TYR A 186 9.16 -12.51 0.20
N LEU A 187 9.25 -12.07 1.47
CA LEU A 187 9.18 -12.93 2.64
C LEU A 187 8.04 -13.97 2.64
N PRO A 188 6.78 -13.63 2.28
CA PRO A 188 5.66 -14.59 2.26
C PRO A 188 5.61 -15.50 1.03
N LEU A 189 6.37 -15.21 -0.03
CA LEU A 189 6.33 -15.98 -1.28
C LEU A 189 6.90 -17.39 -1.10
N THR A 190 6.70 -18.20 -2.12
CA THR A 190 7.22 -19.56 -2.19
C THR A 190 8.45 -19.59 -3.08
N SER A 191 9.55 -20.16 -2.59
CA SER A 191 10.72 -20.47 -3.41
C SER A 191 10.47 -21.76 -4.21
N GLU A 192 11.14 -21.96 -5.35
CA GLU A 192 11.03 -23.22 -6.11
C GLU A 192 11.28 -24.47 -5.23
N GLU A 193 10.58 -25.57 -5.55
CA GLU A 193 10.71 -26.85 -4.85
C GLU A 193 12.11 -27.47 -5.02
N GLU A 194 12.62 -28.08 -3.94
CA GLU A 194 13.86 -28.88 -3.89
C GLU A 194 15.23 -28.15 -3.82
N THR A 195 15.31 -26.96 -3.21
CA THR A 195 16.59 -26.43 -2.70
C THR A 195 16.62 -26.30 -1.17
N THR A 196 17.82 -26.22 -0.59
CA THR A 196 18.03 -25.89 0.83
C THR A 196 17.44 -24.53 1.24
N GLU A 197 17.03 -23.71 0.27
CA GLU A 197 16.53 -22.35 0.42
C GLU A 197 15.02 -22.30 0.69
N SER A 198 14.29 -23.40 0.46
CA SER A 198 12.90 -23.57 0.94
C SER A 198 12.74 -23.35 2.45
N ARG A 199 13.81 -23.51 3.24
CA ARG A 199 13.80 -23.31 4.70
C ARG A 199 13.88 -21.85 5.14
N ILE A 200 14.31 -20.95 4.26
CA ILE A 200 14.54 -19.53 4.59
C ILE A 200 13.48 -18.61 3.97
N TRP A 201 12.38 -19.18 3.48
CA TRP A 201 11.17 -18.50 2.98
C TRP A 201 9.95 -18.91 3.82
N LEU A 202 8.92 -18.05 3.92
CA LEU A 202 7.71 -18.46 4.63
C LEU A 202 6.92 -19.52 3.83
N ASN A 203 6.94 -19.46 2.50
CA ASN A 203 6.20 -20.37 1.60
C ASN A 203 4.69 -20.42 1.90
N ILE A 204 4.06 -19.24 2.04
CA ILE A 204 2.64 -19.11 2.39
C ILE A 204 1.81 -18.47 1.27
N VAL A 205 2.45 -18.03 0.19
CA VAL A 205 1.79 -17.45 -0.99
C VAL A 205 2.21 -18.23 -2.23
N ASP A 206 1.22 -18.68 -2.99
CA ASP A 206 1.37 -19.37 -4.28
C ASP A 206 1.66 -18.39 -5.44
N ALA A 207 2.63 -17.51 -5.20
CA ALA A 207 3.20 -16.65 -6.22
C ALA A 207 4.70 -16.86 -6.22
N ASP A 208 5.23 -17.14 -7.40
CA ASP A 208 6.65 -17.43 -7.52
C ASP A 208 7.44 -16.24 -8.03
N GLU A 209 8.73 -16.36 -7.79
CA GLU A 209 9.80 -15.66 -8.48
C GLU A 209 10.64 -16.71 -9.24
N ASN A 210 10.14 -17.17 -10.40
CA ASN A 210 10.73 -18.32 -11.13
C ASN A 210 12.00 -18.02 -11.95
N ASP A 211 12.77 -16.96 -11.65
CA ASP A 211 14.10 -16.81 -12.28
C ASP A 211 15.21 -16.82 -11.22
N GLY A 212 15.06 -17.71 -10.23
CA GLY A 212 16.16 -18.21 -9.42
C GLY A 212 16.71 -17.22 -8.39
N LEU A 213 15.85 -16.39 -7.80
CA LEU A 213 16.25 -15.50 -6.71
C LEU A 213 17.36 -14.51 -7.13
N ASP A 214 17.53 -14.24 -8.43
CA ASP A 214 18.39 -13.16 -8.92
C ASP A 214 17.67 -11.82 -8.73
N TYR A 215 17.54 -11.41 -7.46
CA TYR A 215 16.76 -10.24 -7.03
C TYR A 215 17.30 -8.91 -7.53
N TRP A 216 18.55 -8.92 -8.01
CA TRP A 216 19.24 -7.78 -8.60
C TRP A 216 19.09 -7.77 -10.13
N ARG A 217 18.25 -8.61 -10.72
CA ARG A 217 18.15 -8.66 -12.18
C ARG A 217 17.39 -7.49 -12.77
N THR A 218 16.44 -6.92 -12.02
CA THR A 218 15.52 -5.91 -12.53
C THR A 218 16.08 -4.51 -12.34
N GLY A 219 16.68 -4.19 -11.18
CA GLY A 219 17.24 -2.88 -10.91
C GLY A 219 16.26 -1.93 -10.23
N ALA A 220 16.59 -0.64 -10.29
CA ALA A 220 15.74 0.43 -9.78
C ALA A 220 15.39 1.44 -10.88
N GLY A 221 14.16 1.98 -10.83
CA GLY A 221 13.67 2.94 -11.81
C GLY A 221 12.22 3.37 -11.58
N LEU A 222 11.83 4.42 -12.28
CA LEU A 222 10.44 4.83 -12.42
C LEU A 222 9.76 3.91 -13.43
N VAL A 223 8.63 3.34 -13.02
CA VAL A 223 7.81 2.49 -13.86
C VAL A 223 6.35 2.90 -13.73
N ARG A 224 5.59 2.72 -14.79
CA ARG A 224 4.15 2.90 -14.80
C ARG A 224 3.49 1.60 -14.45
N ILE A 225 2.57 1.65 -13.50
CA ILE A 225 1.64 0.55 -13.22
C ILE A 225 0.27 0.91 -13.78
N SER A 226 -0.49 -0.11 -14.17
CA SER A 226 -1.93 -0.03 -14.41
C SER A 226 -2.66 -0.70 -13.27
N VAL A 227 -3.59 0.03 -12.65
CA VAL A 227 -4.37 -0.48 -11.51
C VAL A 227 -5.69 -1.02 -12.03
N LYS A 228 -6.10 -2.16 -11.49
CA LYS A 228 -7.38 -2.77 -11.85
C LYS A 228 -8.54 -1.91 -11.32
N ASP A 229 -9.62 -1.86 -12.11
CA ASP A 229 -10.79 -1.07 -11.77
C ASP A 229 -11.44 -1.55 -10.46
N LYS A 230 -11.95 -0.61 -9.67
CA LYS A 230 -12.62 -0.83 -8.38
C LYS A 230 -11.81 -1.59 -7.32
N GLU A 231 -10.48 -1.55 -7.36
CA GLU A 231 -9.65 -2.13 -6.31
C GLU A 231 -9.70 -1.27 -5.02
N PRO A 232 -10.12 -1.82 -3.86
CA PRO A 232 -10.27 -1.03 -2.64
C PRO A 232 -9.00 -0.36 -2.15
N VAL A 233 -7.86 -0.97 -2.46
CA VAL A 233 -6.52 -0.45 -2.13
C VAL A 233 -6.20 0.83 -2.92
N ALA A 234 -6.88 1.06 -4.04
CA ALA A 234 -6.67 2.20 -4.93
C ALA A 234 -7.81 3.24 -4.91
N TYR A 235 -8.74 3.12 -3.97
CA TYR A 235 -9.80 4.09 -3.74
C TYR A 235 -9.25 5.50 -3.47
N GLY A 236 -9.81 6.51 -4.13
CA GLY A 236 -9.32 7.88 -4.10
C GLY A 236 -8.07 8.14 -4.97
N ILE A 237 -7.41 7.10 -5.49
CA ILE A 237 -6.26 7.23 -6.42
C ILE A 237 -6.74 7.09 -7.87
N CYS A 238 -7.59 6.10 -8.12
CA CYS A 238 -8.06 5.77 -9.46
C CYS A 238 -9.36 6.47 -9.81
N TYR A 239 -9.36 7.16 -10.95
CA TYR A 239 -10.56 7.78 -11.53
C TYR A 239 -10.67 7.41 -13.01
N GLY A 240 -11.83 6.89 -13.42
CA GLY A 240 -12.09 6.47 -14.79
C GLY A 240 -11.74 5.01 -15.11
N ARG A 241 -11.83 4.62 -16.39
CA ARG A 241 -11.81 3.21 -16.83
C ARG A 241 -10.43 2.53 -16.87
N LYS A 242 -9.35 3.29 -17.04
CA LYS A 242 -7.97 2.79 -16.94
C LYS A 242 -7.19 3.83 -16.15
N THR A 243 -6.74 3.47 -14.95
CA THR A 243 -5.83 4.32 -14.18
C THR A 243 -4.42 3.74 -14.28
N THR A 244 -3.51 4.59 -14.73
CA THR A 244 -2.09 4.33 -14.67
C THR A 244 -1.42 5.37 -13.78
N MET A 245 -0.36 4.97 -13.09
CA MET A 245 0.45 5.88 -12.29
C MET A 245 1.91 5.45 -12.30
N ASP A 246 2.77 6.44 -12.22
CA ASP A 246 4.21 6.23 -12.17
C ASP A 246 4.61 6.04 -10.71
N VAL A 247 5.29 4.94 -10.42
CA VAL A 247 5.74 4.54 -9.08
C VAL A 247 7.24 4.33 -9.08
N MET A 248 7.85 4.44 -7.91
CA MET A 248 9.24 4.07 -7.72
C MET A 248 9.35 2.56 -7.50
N TYR A 249 10.10 1.90 -8.36
CA TYR A 249 10.42 0.49 -8.26
C TYR A 249 11.90 0.32 -7.90
N TRP A 250 12.16 -0.60 -6.98
CA TRP A 250 13.51 -0.89 -6.51
C TRP A 250 13.62 -2.37 -6.13
N GLU A 251 14.07 -3.21 -7.05
CA GLU A 251 14.40 -4.64 -6.84
C GLU A 251 13.30 -5.52 -6.20
N GLY A 252 12.06 -5.02 -6.11
CA GLY A 252 10.96 -5.75 -5.50
C GLY A 252 10.49 -6.95 -6.34
N PRO A 253 9.71 -7.88 -5.74
CA PRO A 253 9.36 -9.15 -6.38
C PRO A 253 8.49 -8.92 -7.62
N ILE A 254 8.80 -9.61 -8.72
CA ILE A 254 7.91 -9.65 -9.88
C ILE A 254 7.03 -10.88 -9.76
N PHE A 255 5.81 -10.72 -9.26
CA PHE A 255 4.95 -11.85 -8.91
C PHE A 255 4.54 -12.65 -10.16
N LYS A 256 4.58 -13.98 -10.06
CA LYS A 256 3.90 -14.90 -10.99
C LYS A 256 2.69 -15.48 -10.27
N ALA A 257 1.48 -15.03 -10.62
CA ALA A 257 0.26 -15.53 -9.98
C ALA A 257 -0.06 -16.94 -10.53
N ASN A 258 0.17 -17.97 -9.71
CA ASN A 258 0.03 -19.38 -10.13
C ASN A 258 -1.29 -20.02 -9.69
N SER A 259 -2.04 -19.35 -8.82
CA SER A 259 -3.32 -19.83 -8.30
C SER A 259 -4.42 -18.78 -8.40
N SER A 260 -5.66 -19.26 -8.49
CA SER A 260 -6.87 -18.46 -8.42
C SER A 260 -7.08 -17.77 -7.07
N SER A 261 -6.34 -18.14 -6.02
CA SER A 261 -6.37 -17.45 -4.73
C SER A 261 -5.66 -16.09 -4.74
N ILE A 262 -4.89 -15.80 -5.79
CA ILE A 262 -4.22 -14.51 -5.97
C ILE A 262 -5.13 -13.57 -6.75
N GLU A 263 -5.47 -12.46 -6.11
CA GLU A 263 -6.13 -11.33 -6.75
C GLU A 263 -5.07 -10.28 -7.12
N VAL A 264 -4.92 -9.98 -8.40
CA VAL A 264 -3.99 -8.93 -8.86
C VAL A 264 -4.62 -7.56 -8.68
N ILE A 265 -3.90 -6.65 -8.01
CA ILE A 265 -4.29 -5.26 -7.78
C ILE A 265 -3.80 -4.37 -8.93
N ALA A 266 -2.56 -4.57 -9.38
CA ALA A 266 -1.94 -3.77 -10.43
C ALA A 266 -0.95 -4.57 -11.26
N TYR A 267 -0.70 -4.12 -12.49
CA TYR A 267 0.28 -4.70 -13.42
C TYR A 267 1.31 -3.65 -13.82
N TYR A 268 2.55 -4.06 -14.08
CA TYR A 268 3.54 -3.20 -14.73
C TYR A 268 3.16 -2.95 -16.20
N ASP A 269 3.03 -1.68 -16.59
CA ASP A 269 2.54 -1.22 -17.89
C ASP A 269 3.69 -0.67 -18.75
N GLU A 270 4.55 0.20 -18.20
CA GLU A 270 5.60 0.88 -18.97
C GLU A 270 6.87 1.17 -18.15
N PHE A 271 8.03 1.13 -18.80
CA PHE A 271 9.27 1.71 -18.28
C PHE A 271 9.25 3.22 -18.49
N VAL A 272 9.49 4.01 -17.43
CA VAL A 272 9.44 5.47 -17.51
C VAL A 272 10.84 6.06 -17.58
N ALA A 273 11.68 5.81 -16.58
CA ALA A 273 13.06 6.31 -16.55
C ALA A 273 13.90 5.64 -15.45
N SER A 274 15.22 5.70 -15.56
CA SER A 274 16.16 5.25 -14.53
C SER A 274 17.54 5.86 -14.73
N GLY A 275 18.54 5.44 -13.95
CA GLY A 275 19.94 5.79 -14.21
C GLY A 275 20.46 5.35 -15.59
N SER A 276 19.83 4.37 -16.24
CA SER A 276 20.22 3.89 -17.58
C SER A 276 19.63 4.76 -18.71
N GLU A 277 18.46 5.36 -18.46
CA GLU A 277 17.76 6.26 -19.37
C GLU A 277 17.11 7.34 -18.50
N LYS A 278 17.87 8.41 -18.23
CA LYS A 278 17.43 9.48 -17.34
C LYS A 278 16.30 10.29 -17.98
N PRO A 279 15.33 10.76 -17.19
CA PRO A 279 14.22 11.54 -17.73
C PRO A 279 14.70 12.91 -18.22
N GLY A 280 13.95 13.50 -19.15
CA GLY A 280 14.17 14.89 -19.59
C GLY A 280 13.67 15.94 -18.59
N TRP A 281 13.12 15.51 -17.47
CA TRP A 281 12.52 16.36 -16.43
C TRP A 281 13.25 16.24 -15.10
N ASP A 282 13.07 17.25 -14.24
CA ASP A 282 13.71 17.29 -12.93
C ASP A 282 13.07 16.29 -11.95
N VAL A 283 13.93 15.61 -11.18
CA VAL A 283 13.56 14.67 -10.11
C VAL A 283 14.07 15.12 -8.74
N SER A 284 14.75 16.27 -8.66
CA SER A 284 15.46 16.75 -7.47
C SER A 284 14.54 17.06 -6.28
N SER A 285 13.24 17.19 -6.50
CA SER A 285 12.22 17.38 -5.47
C SER A 285 11.99 16.16 -4.59
N ASN A 286 12.45 14.97 -5.00
CA ASN A 286 12.36 13.75 -4.20
C ASN A 286 13.75 13.10 -4.11
N SER A 287 14.35 13.08 -2.93
CA SER A 287 15.70 12.55 -2.72
C SER A 287 15.80 11.06 -3.05
N VAL A 288 14.75 10.28 -2.80
CA VAL A 288 14.72 8.86 -3.13
C VAL A 288 14.73 8.66 -4.65
N ALA A 289 14.04 9.52 -5.40
CA ALA A 289 14.13 9.52 -6.86
C ALA A 289 15.55 9.84 -7.34
N VAL A 290 16.23 10.80 -6.71
CA VAL A 290 17.63 11.14 -7.03
C VAL A 290 18.56 9.95 -6.78
N ASP A 291 18.42 9.28 -5.63
CA ASP A 291 19.23 8.11 -5.28
C ASP A 291 18.98 6.96 -6.27
N MET A 292 17.71 6.71 -6.61
CA MET A 292 17.31 5.71 -7.60
C MET A 292 17.90 5.99 -8.99
N MET A 293 17.99 7.27 -9.41
CA MET A 293 18.62 7.65 -10.68
C MET A 293 20.15 7.45 -10.70
N ASN A 294 20.77 7.26 -9.53
CA ASN A 294 22.19 7.00 -9.38
C ASN A 294 22.47 5.59 -8.83
N TRP A 295 21.44 4.73 -8.76
CA TRP A 295 21.59 3.36 -8.30
C TRP A 295 22.57 2.59 -9.18
N CYS A 296 23.40 1.76 -8.55
CA CYS A 296 24.46 1.02 -9.26
C CYS A 296 23.91 -0.01 -10.25
N ASN A 297 22.65 -0.42 -10.07
CA ASN A 297 21.95 -1.36 -10.94
C ASN A 297 20.67 -0.72 -11.52
N PRO A 298 20.79 0.21 -12.47
CA PRO A 298 19.61 0.86 -13.02
C PRO A 298 18.78 -0.11 -13.87
N LEU A 299 17.46 -0.09 -13.69
CA LEU A 299 16.52 -0.81 -14.56
C LEU A 299 16.59 -0.24 -15.96
N ASN A 300 16.77 -1.06 -16.99
CA ASN A 300 16.70 -0.62 -18.37
C ASN A 300 15.44 -1.14 -19.08
N LYS A 301 15.10 -0.54 -20.22
CA LYS A 301 13.90 -0.86 -20.99
C LYS A 301 13.84 -2.32 -21.46
N GLU A 302 14.99 -2.93 -21.78
CA GLU A 302 15.06 -4.34 -22.21
C GLU A 302 14.70 -5.27 -21.04
N ARG A 303 15.31 -5.07 -19.86
CA ARG A 303 14.99 -5.79 -18.63
C ARG A 303 13.53 -5.60 -18.22
N PHE A 304 13.01 -4.38 -18.29
CA PHE A 304 11.60 -4.13 -18.00
C PHE A 304 10.67 -4.94 -18.92
N ASN A 305 10.89 -4.87 -20.23
CA ASN A 305 10.04 -5.56 -21.21
C ASN A 305 10.10 -7.08 -21.05
N TYR A 306 11.26 -7.62 -20.66
CA TYR A 306 11.43 -9.06 -20.51
C TYR A 306 10.87 -9.59 -19.19
N TYR A 307 11.21 -8.94 -18.07
CA TYR A 307 10.87 -9.45 -16.74
C TYR A 307 9.55 -8.91 -16.19
N MET A 308 9.26 -7.63 -16.40
CA MET A 308 8.24 -6.92 -15.61
C MET A 308 6.95 -6.69 -16.38
N LYS A 309 7.04 -6.35 -17.67
CA LYS A 309 5.87 -5.93 -18.45
C LYS A 309 4.73 -6.95 -18.40
N ASP A 310 3.52 -6.45 -18.17
CA ASP A 310 2.28 -7.22 -18.02
C ASP A 310 2.28 -8.20 -16.84
N ARG A 311 3.29 -8.17 -15.96
CA ARG A 311 3.33 -8.94 -14.72
C ARG A 311 2.66 -8.17 -13.57
N PRO A 312 2.06 -8.87 -12.60
CA PRO A 312 1.53 -8.24 -11.40
C PRO A 312 2.61 -7.43 -10.65
N ALA A 313 2.28 -6.18 -10.35
CA ALA A 313 3.07 -5.25 -9.54
C ALA A 313 2.57 -5.18 -8.09
N ALA A 314 1.33 -5.57 -7.84
CA ALA A 314 0.74 -5.67 -6.50
C ALA A 314 -0.32 -6.76 -6.49
N ILE A 315 -0.39 -7.53 -5.41
CA ILE A 315 -1.32 -8.65 -5.24
C ILE A 315 -1.97 -8.65 -3.86
N LYS A 316 -3.16 -9.25 -3.79
CA LYS A 316 -3.87 -9.61 -2.57
C LYS A 316 -4.11 -11.11 -2.56
N THR A 317 -3.95 -11.74 -1.40
CA THR A 317 -4.16 -13.19 -1.25
C THR A 317 -4.52 -13.53 0.21
N THR A 318 -4.76 -14.81 0.47
CA THR A 318 -5.07 -15.34 1.81
C THR A 318 -4.22 -16.56 2.12
N TYR A 319 -3.87 -16.73 3.39
CA TYR A 319 -3.25 -17.94 3.92
C TYR A 319 -3.90 -18.32 5.24
N GLY A 320 -4.44 -19.54 5.34
CA GLY A 320 -5.30 -19.92 6.46
C GLY A 320 -6.49 -18.97 6.59
N LYS A 321 -6.58 -18.27 7.72
CA LYS A 321 -7.59 -17.23 7.96
C LYS A 321 -7.08 -15.80 7.73
N GLY A 322 -5.78 -15.64 7.48
CA GLY A 322 -5.12 -14.36 7.31
C GLY A 322 -5.26 -13.80 5.90
N LYS A 323 -5.13 -12.48 5.80
CA LYS A 323 -5.15 -11.72 4.54
C LYS A 323 -3.78 -11.09 4.32
N LEU A 324 -3.34 -11.03 3.07
CA LEU A 324 -2.06 -10.43 2.69
C LEU A 324 -2.26 -9.44 1.54
N ILE A 325 -1.62 -8.29 1.62
CA ILE A 325 -1.42 -7.36 0.49
C ILE A 325 0.08 -7.15 0.33
N LEU A 326 0.56 -7.35 -0.89
CA LEU A 326 1.98 -7.30 -1.21
C LEU A 326 2.22 -6.32 -2.36
N PHE A 327 3.09 -5.35 -2.14
CA PHE A 327 3.55 -4.41 -3.16
C PHE A 327 4.96 -4.78 -3.64
N SER A 328 5.12 -4.88 -4.95
CA SER A 328 6.44 -5.00 -5.56
C SER A 328 7.19 -3.66 -5.51
N PHE A 329 6.49 -2.57 -5.85
CA PHE A 329 7.01 -1.21 -5.81
C PHE A 329 6.95 -0.61 -4.39
N HIS A 330 7.47 0.61 -4.23
CA HIS A 330 7.51 1.33 -2.96
C HIS A 330 6.47 2.46 -2.90
N PRO A 331 5.24 2.19 -2.43
CA PRO A 331 4.24 3.24 -2.26
C PRO A 331 4.65 4.30 -1.22
N GLU A 332 5.52 3.98 -0.28
CA GLU A 332 6.00 4.89 0.77
C GLU A 332 6.97 5.96 0.29
N PHE A 333 7.55 5.83 -0.91
CA PHE A 333 8.46 6.84 -1.46
C PHE A 333 7.73 8.02 -2.11
N GLY A 334 6.42 7.88 -2.32
CA GLY A 334 5.59 8.88 -2.98
C GLY A 334 5.94 9.11 -4.44
N TYR A 335 5.40 10.19 -4.99
CA TYR A 335 5.63 10.65 -6.34
C TYR A 335 6.74 11.71 -6.38
N ILE A 336 7.23 12.00 -7.58
CA ILE A 336 8.37 12.91 -7.78
C ILE A 336 7.95 14.37 -7.58
N TYR A 337 6.73 14.73 -7.98
CA TYR A 337 6.34 16.14 -8.14
C TYR A 337 5.41 16.70 -7.05
N ASN A 338 4.75 15.85 -6.29
CA ASN A 338 3.89 16.32 -5.23
C ASN A 338 4.74 16.51 -3.96
N PRO A 339 4.45 17.53 -3.13
CA PRO A 339 4.96 17.52 -1.77
C PRO A 339 4.51 16.22 -1.09
N TYR A 340 5.40 15.65 -0.28
CA TYR A 340 5.23 14.32 0.31
C TYR A 340 3.88 14.15 1.02
N GLU A 341 3.42 15.18 1.74
CA GLU A 341 2.15 15.23 2.48
C GLU A 341 0.90 15.28 1.60
N GLN A 342 1.06 15.59 0.32
CA GLN A 342 -0.03 15.72 -0.66
C GLN A 342 -0.11 14.51 -1.60
N ASP A 343 0.75 13.51 -1.39
CA ASP A 343 0.88 12.42 -2.33
C ASP A 343 -0.26 11.40 -2.22
N ILE A 344 -0.99 11.21 -3.31
CA ILE A 344 -2.08 10.25 -3.39
C ILE A 344 -1.58 8.81 -3.51
N ILE A 345 -0.32 8.57 -3.91
CA ILE A 345 0.26 7.21 -3.95
C ILE A 345 0.26 6.59 -2.55
N HIS A 346 0.44 7.42 -1.52
CA HIS A 346 0.44 6.95 -0.13
C HIS A 346 -0.91 6.37 0.31
N LEU A 347 -2.00 6.66 -0.41
CA LEU A 347 -3.29 6.03 -0.15
C LEU A 347 -3.28 4.53 -0.40
N PHE A 348 -2.34 3.98 -1.18
CA PHE A 348 -2.18 2.53 -1.27
C PHE A 348 -1.91 1.91 0.10
N ILE A 349 -1.09 2.55 0.94
CA ILE A 349 -0.77 2.04 2.28
C ILE A 349 -1.97 2.22 3.22
N SER A 350 -2.58 3.40 3.28
CA SER A 350 -3.71 3.63 4.19
C SER A 350 -4.94 2.77 3.84
N ASN A 351 -5.28 2.67 2.55
CA ASN A 351 -6.36 1.80 2.09
C ASN A 351 -6.04 0.31 2.32
N SER A 352 -4.78 -0.11 2.17
CA SER A 352 -4.36 -1.48 2.52
C SER A 352 -4.59 -1.76 4.00
N ILE A 353 -4.22 -0.83 4.88
CA ILE A 353 -4.45 -0.97 6.32
C ILE A 353 -5.95 -1.10 6.61
N TYR A 354 -6.79 -0.24 6.02
CA TYR A 354 -8.24 -0.32 6.21
C TYR A 354 -8.83 -1.64 5.69
N GLU A 355 -8.38 -2.13 4.53
CA GLU A 355 -8.82 -3.41 3.95
C GLU A 355 -8.42 -4.61 4.82
N LEU A 356 -7.17 -4.62 5.29
CA LEU A 356 -6.60 -5.72 6.07
C LEU A 356 -7.13 -5.77 7.51
N MET A 357 -7.61 -4.64 8.03
CA MET A 357 -8.17 -4.51 9.39
C MET A 357 -9.70 -4.65 9.42
N ALA A 358 -10.36 -4.80 8.26
CA ALA A 358 -11.80 -4.94 8.11
C ALA A 358 -12.33 -6.36 8.37
#